data_AF-A0A535AFR8-F1
#
_entry.id   AF-A0A535AFR8-F1
#
_cell.length_a   1.000
_cell.length_b   1.000
_cell.length_c   1.000
_cell.angle_alpha   90.00
_cell.angle_beta   90.00
_cell.angle_gamma   90.00
#
_symmetry.space_group_name_H-M   'P 1'
#
loop_
_entity.id
_entity.type
_entity.pdbx_description
1 polymer ?
#
loop_
_entity_poly.entity_id
_entity_poly.type
_entity_poly.pdbx_seq_one_letter_code
_entity_poly.pdbx_strand_id
1 'polypeptide(L)'
;MHRPRSRAIARRCRAENREGRRFCGECGLSFASACPSCGFLNEGDEKFCGGCGRSLAATASSGEPRFSSPQTYTPKHLAEKILTSKSALEGERKQVTVLFAEATASWRSSAHPSPTRTTRCVRATRHSGCRRA
;
A
#
# COMPACT_ATOMS: atom_id res chain seq x y z
N MET A 1 -12.37 28.75 23.85
CA MET A 1 -12.02 28.16 22.54
C MET A 1 -13.30 27.62 21.88
N HIS A 2 -14.09 28.46 21.19
CA HIS A 2 -15.20 27.94 20.38
C HIS A 2 -14.63 27.44 19.05
N ARG A 3 -14.66 26.13 18.84
CA ARG A 3 -14.35 25.53 17.53
C ARG A 3 -15.33 26.14 16.50
N PRO A 4 -14.85 26.68 15.38
CA PRO A 4 -15.76 27.21 14.36
C PRO A 4 -16.68 26.06 13.93
N ARG A 5 -17.99 26.31 13.98
CA ARG A 5 -19.00 25.34 13.53
C ARG A 5 -18.74 25.08 12.05
N SER A 6 -18.44 23.84 11.69
CA SER A 6 -18.35 23.40 10.29
C SER A 6 -19.68 23.74 9.60
N ARG A 7 -19.64 24.24 8.37
CA ARG A 7 -20.82 24.60 7.58
C ARG A 7 -20.87 23.77 6.31
N ALA A 8 -22.06 23.30 5.94
CA ALA A 8 -22.31 22.49 4.75
C ALA A 8 -22.98 23.34 3.65
N ILE A 9 -22.47 23.29 2.41
CA ILE A 9 -23.02 24.06 1.29
C ILE A 9 -23.82 23.13 0.38
N ALA A 10 -25.11 23.43 0.17
CA ALA A 10 -25.96 22.63 -0.71
C ALA A 10 -25.63 22.88 -2.19
N ARG A 11 -25.50 21.82 -3.00
CA ARG A 11 -25.09 21.95 -4.41
C ARG A 11 -26.14 22.62 -5.32
N ARG A 12 -27.43 22.53 -4.98
CA ARG A 12 -28.53 23.08 -5.80
C ARG A 12 -28.69 24.59 -5.64
N CYS A 13 -28.89 25.07 -4.40
CA CYS A 13 -29.17 26.49 -4.13
C CYS A 13 -27.98 27.24 -3.50
N ARG A 14 -26.87 26.57 -3.22
CA ARG A 14 -25.67 27.13 -2.55
C ARG A 14 -25.92 27.72 -1.16
N ALA A 15 -27.08 27.45 -0.55
CA ALA A 15 -27.37 27.87 0.80
C ALA A 15 -26.45 27.18 1.81
N GLU A 16 -26.04 27.94 2.81
CA GLU A 16 -25.19 27.46 3.88
C GLU A 16 -26.01 26.85 5.01
N ASN A 17 -25.64 25.64 5.43
CA ASN A 17 -26.40 24.81 6.36
C ASN A 17 -25.55 24.47 7.60
N ARG A 18 -26.20 24.31 8.75
CA ARG A 18 -25.58 23.78 9.97
C ARG A 18 -25.04 22.36 9.71
N GLU A 19 -23.88 22.04 10.28
CA GLU A 19 -23.33 20.68 10.28
C GLU A 19 -24.35 19.62 10.73
N GLY A 20 -24.27 18.41 10.15
CA GLY A 20 -25.13 17.27 10.47
C GLY A 20 -26.55 17.34 9.89
N ARG A 21 -26.91 18.35 9.08
CA ARG A 21 -28.20 18.36 8.38
C ARG A 21 -28.23 17.29 7.27
N ARG A 22 -29.28 16.48 7.24
CA ARG A 22 -29.53 15.46 6.20
C ARG A 22 -30.06 16.06 4.89
N PHE A 23 -30.76 17.20 4.99
CA PHE A 23 -31.37 17.92 3.87
C PHE A 23 -31.10 19.42 3.99
N CYS A 24 -31.05 20.11 2.85
CA CYS A 24 -30.97 21.56 2.79
C CYS A 24 -32.25 22.21 3.34
N GLY A 25 -32.11 23.17 4.26
CA GLY A 25 -33.26 23.90 4.81
C GLY A 25 -33.99 24.82 3.82
N GLU A 26 -33.32 25.22 2.73
CA GLU A 26 -33.88 26.13 1.72
C GLU A 26 -34.48 25.39 0.53
N CYS A 27 -33.77 24.38 -0.01
CA CYS A 27 -34.18 23.70 -1.25
C CYS A 27 -34.53 22.22 -1.10
N GLY A 28 -34.44 21.65 0.11
CA GLY A 28 -34.77 20.25 0.37
C GLY A 28 -33.80 19.21 -0.21
N LEU A 29 -32.73 19.61 -0.91
CA LEU A 29 -31.77 18.66 -1.48
C LEU A 29 -31.11 17.83 -0.37
N SER A 30 -31.09 16.51 -0.54
CA SER A 30 -30.38 15.61 0.37
C SER A 30 -28.86 15.77 0.26
N PHE A 31 -28.18 15.69 1.41
CA PHE A 31 -26.72 15.57 1.47
C PHE A 31 -26.25 14.10 1.38
N ALA A 32 -27.17 13.14 1.19
CA ALA A 32 -26.81 11.75 0.98
C ALA A 32 -26.01 11.57 -0.32
N SER A 33 -25.08 10.62 -0.31
CA SER A 33 -24.25 10.27 -1.46
C SER A 33 -24.31 8.77 -1.73
N ALA A 34 -24.47 8.40 -3.00
CA ALA A 34 -24.45 7.00 -3.40
C ALA A 34 -23.01 6.46 -3.37
N CYS A 35 -22.84 5.24 -2.85
CA CYS A 35 -21.56 4.55 -2.88
C CYS A 35 -21.16 4.26 -4.33
N PRO A 36 -19.96 4.68 -4.78
CA PRO A 36 -19.51 4.40 -6.14
C PRO A 36 -19.23 2.90 -6.41
N SER A 37 -19.09 2.08 -5.36
CA SER A 37 -18.82 0.65 -5.50
C SER A 37 -20.08 -0.23 -5.52
N CYS A 38 -21.12 0.12 -4.75
CA CYS A 38 -22.32 -0.74 -4.63
C CYS A 38 -23.66 0.00 -4.76
N GLY A 39 -23.65 1.32 -4.96
CA GLY A 39 -24.87 2.13 -5.13
C GLY A 39 -25.63 2.45 -3.83
N PHE A 40 -25.23 1.92 -2.68
CA PHE A 40 -25.89 2.20 -1.39
C PHE A 40 -25.89 3.69 -1.06
N LEU A 41 -27.03 4.23 -0.61
CA LEU A 41 -27.16 5.64 -0.22
C LEU A 41 -26.63 5.87 1.19
N ASN A 42 -25.51 6.58 1.30
CA ASN A 42 -24.84 6.94 2.55
C ASN A 42 -25.18 8.36 2.97
N GLU A 43 -25.17 8.63 4.26
CA GLU A 43 -25.38 9.98 4.80
C GLU A 43 -24.12 10.85 4.65
N GLY A 44 -24.29 12.17 4.61
CA GLY A 44 -23.24 13.10 4.13
C GLY A 44 -21.92 13.09 4.92
N ASP A 45 -21.92 12.61 6.16
CA ASP A 45 -20.75 12.60 7.05
C ASP A 45 -20.11 11.21 7.23
N GLU A 46 -20.59 10.18 6.52
CA GLU A 46 -20.08 8.81 6.65
C GLU A 46 -18.74 8.62 5.93
N LYS A 47 -17.78 8.00 6.64
CA LYS A 47 -16.44 7.70 6.08
C LYS A 47 -16.39 6.37 5.33
N PHE A 48 -17.29 5.45 5.67
CA PHE A 48 -17.37 4.11 5.10
C PHE A 48 -18.81 3.83 4.68
N CYS A 49 -18.97 3.02 3.64
CA CYS A 49 -20.27 2.64 3.13
C CYS A 49 -20.99 1.70 4.09
N GLY A 50 -22.20 2.05 4.51
CA GLY A 50 -23.04 1.18 5.36
C GLY A 50 -23.44 -0.14 4.69
N GLY A 51 -23.56 -0.17 3.36
CA GLY A 51 -23.90 -1.39 2.61
C GLY A 51 -22.74 -2.36 2.33
N CYS A 52 -21.53 -1.88 2.06
CA CYS A 52 -20.40 -2.74 1.62
C CYS A 52 -19.09 -2.53 2.39
N GLY A 53 -19.04 -1.60 3.35
CA GLY A 53 -17.86 -1.31 4.18
C GLY A 53 -16.73 -0.56 3.47
N ARG A 54 -16.85 -0.22 2.18
CA ARG A 54 -15.78 0.48 1.43
C ARG A 54 -15.66 1.95 1.87
N SER A 55 -14.45 2.49 1.91
CA SER A 55 -14.20 3.91 2.19
C SER A 55 -14.89 4.81 1.15
N LEU A 56 -15.59 5.85 1.63
CA LEU A 56 -16.25 6.89 0.82
C LEU A 56 -15.38 8.15 0.64
N ALA A 57 -14.32 8.30 1.45
CA ALA A 57 -13.34 9.36 1.24
C ALA A 57 -12.75 9.25 -0.16
N ALA A 58 -12.73 10.38 -0.87
CA ALA A 58 -12.43 10.51 -2.29
C ALA A 58 -11.38 9.49 -2.76
N THR A 59 -11.75 8.76 -3.81
CA THR A 59 -10.92 7.98 -4.71
C THR A 59 -9.70 8.79 -5.17
N ALA A 60 -8.67 8.82 -4.33
CA ALA A 60 -7.27 9.11 -4.66
C ALA A 60 -6.37 7.98 -4.14
N SER A 61 -6.94 6.78 -4.03
CA SER A 61 -6.16 5.56 -4.06
C SER A 61 -6.95 4.51 -4.86
N SER A 62 -7.22 4.83 -6.13
CA SER A 62 -6.83 3.87 -7.18
C SER A 62 -5.45 3.39 -6.75
N GLY A 63 -5.33 2.10 -6.41
CA GLY A 63 -4.13 1.55 -5.81
C GLY A 63 -2.92 1.83 -6.69
N GLU A 64 -2.32 2.99 -6.50
CA GLU A 64 -0.94 3.24 -6.86
C GLU A 64 -0.20 2.20 -6.04
N PRO A 65 0.46 1.23 -6.68
CA PRO A 65 1.19 0.26 -5.93
C PRO A 65 2.21 1.07 -5.12
N ARG A 66 2.14 0.95 -3.77
CA ARG A 66 3.12 1.56 -2.86
C ARG A 66 4.56 1.13 -3.19
N PHE A 67 4.67 0.10 -4.03
CA PHE A 67 5.88 -0.37 -4.67
C PHE A 67 5.85 -0.04 -6.15
N SER A 68 6.97 0.41 -6.71
CA SER A 68 7.18 0.42 -8.16
C SER A 68 6.74 -0.91 -8.73
N SER A 69 5.95 -0.87 -9.80
CA SER A 69 5.47 -2.09 -10.43
C SER A 69 6.63 -3.06 -10.68
N PRO A 70 6.49 -4.36 -10.39
CA PRO A 70 7.54 -5.35 -10.61
C PRO A 70 8.09 -5.32 -12.04
N GLN A 71 7.30 -4.83 -12.99
CA GLN A 71 7.69 -4.61 -14.39
C GLN A 71 8.90 -3.68 -14.55
N THR A 72 9.14 -2.78 -13.60
CA THR A 72 10.25 -1.81 -13.65
C THR A 72 11.60 -2.45 -13.27
N TYR A 73 11.61 -3.48 -12.42
CA TYR A 73 12.84 -4.13 -11.94
C TYR A 73 12.98 -5.59 -12.39
N THR A 74 11.91 -6.20 -12.92
CA THR A 74 11.92 -7.60 -13.36
C THR A 74 12.00 -7.66 -14.89
N PRO A 75 13.12 -8.10 -15.48
CA PRO A 75 13.22 -8.27 -16.93
C PRO A 75 12.19 -9.30 -17.43
N LYS A 76 11.66 -9.08 -18.65
CA LYS A 76 10.50 -9.82 -19.20
C LYS A 76 10.63 -11.35 -19.10
N HIS A 77 11.79 -11.88 -19.43
CA HIS A 77 12.06 -13.31 -19.38
C HIS A 77 12.02 -13.91 -17.95
N LEU A 78 12.32 -13.13 -16.91
CA LEU A 78 12.17 -13.59 -15.52
C LEU A 78 10.72 -13.51 -15.06
N ALA A 79 9.98 -12.48 -15.46
CA ALA A 79 8.55 -12.38 -15.18
C ALA A 79 7.77 -13.56 -15.78
N GLU A 80 8.09 -13.93 -17.02
CA GLU A 80 7.49 -15.06 -17.72
C GLU A 80 7.79 -16.40 -17.02
N LYS A 81 9.03 -16.59 -16.54
CA LYS A 81 9.42 -17.76 -15.74
C LYS A 81 8.69 -17.84 -14.40
N ILE A 82 8.50 -16.72 -13.71
CA ILE A 82 7.77 -16.67 -12.44
C ILE A 82 6.29 -17.04 -12.65
N LEU A 83 5.67 -16.49 -13.69
CA LEU A 83 4.26 -16.77 -14.03
C LEU A 83 4.04 -18.22 -14.43
N THR A 84 4.94 -18.79 -15.24
CA THR A 84 4.88 -20.19 -15.67
C THR A 84 5.20 -21.19 -14.56
N SER A 85 6.03 -20.80 -13.59
CA SER A 85 6.41 -21.66 -12.45
C SER A 85 5.49 -21.51 -11.23
N LYS A 86 4.50 -20.61 -11.28
CA LYS A 86 3.63 -20.28 -10.14
C LYS A 86 2.94 -21.51 -9.56
N SER A 87 2.37 -22.36 -10.42
CA SER A 87 1.67 -23.59 -10.02
C SER A 87 2.61 -24.67 -9.45
N ALA A 88 3.91 -24.64 -9.78
CA ALA A 88 4.90 -25.56 -9.24
C ALA A 88 5.38 -25.15 -7.83
N LEU A 89 5.23 -23.87 -7.46
CA LEU A 89 5.65 -23.31 -6.18
C LEU A 89 4.49 -23.18 -5.17
N GLU A 90 3.24 -23.24 -5.65
CA GLU A 90 2.04 -23.27 -4.79
C GLU A 90 1.92 -24.61 -4.06
N GLY A 91 2.35 -24.65 -2.80
CA GLY A 91 2.20 -25.82 -1.91
C GLY A 91 3.49 -26.33 -1.28
N GLU A 92 4.66 -25.87 -1.73
CA GLU A 92 5.95 -26.29 -1.18
C GLU A 92 6.29 -25.53 0.11
N ARG A 93 5.75 -26.01 1.25
CA ARG A 93 6.06 -25.46 2.58
C ARG A 93 7.34 -26.09 3.13
N LYS A 94 8.48 -25.44 2.91
CA LYS A 94 9.76 -25.83 3.53
C LYS A 94 10.07 -24.94 4.73
N GLN A 95 10.41 -25.55 5.86
CA GLN A 95 10.84 -24.84 7.05
C GLN A 95 12.26 -24.30 6.81
N VAL A 96 12.41 -22.98 6.81
CA VAL A 96 13.70 -22.31 6.58
C VAL A 96 14.06 -21.45 7.78
N THR A 97 15.32 -21.54 8.20
CA THR A 97 15.89 -20.67 9.24
C THR A 97 16.59 -19.51 8.55
N VAL A 98 16.07 -18.29 8.75
CA VAL A 98 16.67 -17.07 8.20
C VAL A 98 17.50 -16.40 9.29
N LEU A 99 18.79 -16.16 9.01
CA LEU A 99 19.66 -15.36 9.85
C LEU A 99 19.71 -13.93 9.30
N PHE A 100 19.31 -12.95 10.11
CA PHE A 100 19.52 -11.54 9.83
C PHE A 100 20.82 -11.10 10.50
N ALA A 101 21.70 -10.44 9.75
CA ALA A 101 22.90 -9.81 10.29
C ALA A 101 22.91 -8.34 9.86
N GLU A 102 23.02 -7.44 10.83
CA GLU A 102 23.28 -6.04 10.58
C GLU A 102 24.79 -5.82 10.62
N ALA A 103 25.37 -5.29 9.55
CA ALA A 103 26.74 -4.80 9.59
C ALA A 103 26.72 -3.43 10.28
N THR A 104 27.11 -3.38 11.56
CA THR A 104 27.44 -2.12 12.19
C THR A 104 28.69 -1.56 11.52
N ALA A 105 28.51 -0.58 10.64
CA ALA A 105 29.63 0.08 9.99
C ALA A 105 30.41 0.91 11.01
N SER A 106 31.56 0.42 11.48
CA SER A 106 32.59 1.30 12.02
C SER A 106 33.25 2.02 10.85
N TRP A 107 32.59 3.04 10.30
CA TRP A 107 33.07 3.82 9.15
C TRP A 107 34.32 4.68 9.46
N ARG A 108 35.05 4.41 10.54
CA ARG A 108 36.36 4.98 10.81
C ARG A 108 37.43 3.90 10.59
N SER A 109 37.78 3.70 9.32
CA SER A 109 39.13 3.36 8.82
C SER A 109 39.00 2.70 7.45
N SER A 110 38.97 3.49 6.38
CA SER A 110 39.60 3.19 5.08
C SER A 110 39.32 4.35 4.13
N ALA A 111 40.40 4.92 3.60
CA ALA A 111 40.37 5.90 2.52
C ALA A 111 39.48 5.42 1.37
N HIS A 112 38.72 6.37 0.79
CA HIS A 112 37.83 6.19 -0.35
C HIS A 112 38.33 5.13 -1.35
N PRO A 113 37.67 3.96 -1.46
CA PRO A 113 37.90 3.06 -2.57
C PRO A 113 37.22 3.61 -3.83
N SER A 114 37.97 3.69 -4.93
CA SER A 114 37.47 4.12 -6.24
C SER A 114 36.44 3.12 -6.80
N PRO A 115 35.49 3.58 -7.64
CA PRO A 115 34.28 2.82 -7.99
C PRO A 115 34.49 1.56 -8.85
N THR A 116 35.71 1.29 -9.30
CA THR A 116 35.99 0.20 -10.27
C THR A 116 36.39 -1.14 -9.65
N ARG A 117 36.47 -1.26 -8.30
CA ARG A 117 37.06 -2.45 -7.66
C ARG A 117 36.17 -3.21 -6.68
N THR A 118 34.86 -3.25 -6.94
CA THR A 118 33.88 -3.96 -6.07
C THR A 118 33.20 -5.15 -6.76
N THR A 119 33.92 -5.95 -7.55
CA THR A 119 33.31 -7.12 -8.24
C THR A 119 33.81 -8.47 -7.76
N ARG A 120 34.56 -8.58 -6.65
CA ARG A 120 35.08 -9.90 -6.26
C ARG A 120 35.35 -10.03 -4.76
N CYS A 121 34.39 -10.61 -4.05
CA CYS A 121 34.63 -11.64 -3.03
C CYS A 121 33.30 -12.15 -2.44
N VAL A 122 32.54 -12.94 -3.22
CA VAL A 122 31.61 -13.92 -2.63
C VAL A 122 32.38 -15.24 -2.60
N ARG A 123 33.09 -15.49 -1.49
CA ARG A 123 33.76 -16.76 -1.25
C ARG A 123 32.71 -17.71 -0.68
N ALA A 124 32.23 -18.63 -1.50
CA ALA A 124 31.37 -19.72 -1.06
C ALA A 124 32.20 -20.71 -0.25
N THR A 125 32.05 -20.71 1.08
CA THR A 125 32.52 -21.81 1.92
C THR A 125 31.55 -22.98 1.78
N ARG A 126 31.91 -23.97 0.96
CA ARG A 126 31.28 -25.29 0.99
C ARG A 126 31.51 -25.89 2.38
N HIS A 127 30.45 -26.18 3.11
CA HIS A 127 30.53 -27.08 4.27
C HIS A 127 30.62 -28.52 3.75
N SER A 128 31.85 -29.03 3.68
CA SER A 128 32.16 -30.45 3.65
C SER A 128 31.57 -31.13 4.89
N GLY A 129 30.76 -32.16 4.68
CA GLY A 129 30.09 -32.92 5.73
C GLY A 129 31.06 -33.55 6.72
N CYS A 130 30.69 -33.50 7.99
CA CYS A 130 31.29 -34.31 9.04
C CYS A 130 30.22 -35.28 9.54
N ARG A 131 30.23 -36.51 9.02
CA ARG A 131 29.60 -37.65 9.69
C ARG A 131 30.50 -38.02 10.87
N ARG A 132 29.92 -38.23 12.05
CA ARG A 132 30.51 -39.12 13.05
C ARG A 132 29.54 -40.26 13.30
N ALA A 133 30.13 -41.45 13.35
CA ALA A 133 29.54 -42.70 13.80
C ALA A 133 29.15 -42.62 15.27
#